data_AF-A0A5B9EGB1-F1
#
_entry.id   AF-A0A5B9EGB1-F1
#
_cell.length_a   1.000
_cell.length_b   1.000
_cell.length_c   1.000
_cell.angle_alpha   90.00
_cell.angle_beta   90.00
_cell.angle_gamma   90.00
#
_symmetry.space_group_name_H-M   'P 1'
#
loop_
_entity.id
_entity.type
_entity.pdbx_description
1 polymer ?
#
loop_
_entity_poly.entity_id
_entity_poly.type
_entity_poly.pdbx_seq_one_letter_code
_entity_poly.pdbx_strand_id
1 'polypeptide(L)' 'MPTFEENLKALETVVEQLERGDLPLEDSVKLFEQGMALSAACKQDLEAAEGKLQVLMKQQNGKMEAKDLNLE' A
#
# COMPACT_ATOMS: atom_id res chain seq x y z
N MET A 1 12.88 -7.06 -0.48
CA MET A 1 11.93 -6.09 0.09
C MET A 1 10.82 -6.89 0.74
N PRO A 2 10.34 -6.47 1.92
CA PRO A 2 9.17 -7.09 2.55
C PRO A 2 7.93 -6.98 1.65
N THR A 3 6.99 -7.90 1.78
CA THR A 3 5.68 -7.82 1.11
C THR A 3 4.76 -6.81 1.79
N PHE A 4 3.66 -6.45 1.13
CA PHE A 4 2.62 -5.60 1.71
C PHE A 4 2.09 -6.20 3.03
N GLU A 5 1.81 -7.51 3.04
CA GLU A 5 1.28 -8.21 4.22
C GLU A 5 2.30 -8.21 5.37
N GLU A 6 3.59 -8.34 5.07
CA GLU A 6 4.65 -8.25 6.07
C GLU A 6 4.76 -6.84 6.67
N ASN A 7 4.70 -5.80 5.83
CA ASN A 7 4.71 -4.40 6.28
C ASN A 7 3.46 -4.06 7.10
N LEU A 8 2.29 -4.53 6.67
CA LEU A 8 1.02 -4.32 7.37
C LEU A 8 1.06 -4.98 8.76
N LYS A 9 1.51 -6.23 8.85
CA LYS A 9 1.64 -6.94 10.12
C LYS A 9 2.63 -6.26 11.07
N ALA A 10 3.74 -5.76 10.53
CA ALA A 10 4.71 -5.01 11.32
C ALA A 10 4.09 -3.69 11.84
N LEU A 11 3.28 -3.01 11.03
CA LEU A 11 2.58 -1.78 11.43
C LEU A 11 1.56 -2.06 12.53
N GLU A 12 0.75 -3.11 12.40
CA GLU A 12 -0.19 -3.55 13.44
C GLU A 12 0.54 -3.80 14.77
N THR A 13 1.68 -4.50 14.71
CA THR A 13 2.51 -4.78 15.90
C THR A 13 3.06 -3.50 16.54
N VAL A 14 3.41 -2.49 15.74
CA VAL A 14 3.85 -1.17 16.25
C VAL A 14 2.69 -0.44 16.92
N VAL A 15 1.51 -0.42 16.30
CA VAL A 15 0.32 0.22 16.85
C VAL A 15 -0.09 -0.42 18.17
N GLU A 16 -0.13 -1.76 18.22
CA GLU A 16 -0.43 -2.50 19.46
C GLU A 16 0.54 -2.15 20.60
N GLN A 17 1.83 -1.96 20.29
CA GLN A 17 2.82 -1.56 21.29
C GLN A 17 2.62 -0.11 21.78
N LEU A 18 2.33 0.81 20.86
CA LEU A 18 2.05 2.21 21.21
C LEU A 18 0.78 2.34 22.06
N GLU A 19 -0.25 1.53 21.78
CA GLU A 19 -1.52 1.54 22.52
C GLU A 19 -1.41 0.98 23.94
N ARG A 20 -0.45 0.09 24.22
CA ARG A 20 -0.19 -0.42 25.57
C ARG A 20 0.26 0.69 26.53
N GLY A 21 0.98 1.69 26.03
CA GLY A 21 1.38 2.87 26.79
C GLY A 21 2.35 2.62 27.95
N ASP A 22 2.99 1.45 28.00
CA ASP A 22 3.97 1.04 29.02
C ASP A 22 5.43 1.31 28.61
N LEU A 23 5.63 2.00 27.49
CA LEU A 23 6.93 2.28 26.90
C LEU A 23 7.51 3.61 27.41
N PRO A 24 8.83 3.69 27.63
CA PRO A 24 9.52 4.97 27.80
C PRO A 24 9.26 5.92 26.62
N LEU A 25 9.32 7.22 26.89
CA LEU A 25 9.06 8.25 25.87
C LEU A 25 9.97 8.09 24.64
N GLU A 26 11.26 7.83 24.85
CA GLU A 26 12.22 7.67 23.77
C GLU A 26 11.88 6.47 22.85
N ASP A 27 11.42 5.36 23.44
CA ASP A 27 11.03 4.17 22.70
C ASP A 27 9.69 4.37 21.98
N SER A 28 8.76 5.10 22.61
CA SER A 28 7.50 5.51 21.98
C SER A 28 7.74 6.36 20.73
N VAL A 29 8.72 7.27 20.77
CA VAL A 29 9.09 8.09 19.61
C VAL A 29 9.69 7.22 18.49
N LYS A 30 10.60 6.30 18.81
CA LYS A 30 11.19 5.38 17.82
C LYS A 30 10.14 4.49 17.15
N LEU A 31 9.21 3.95 17.95
CA LEU A 31 8.11 3.14 17.43
C LEU A 31 7.18 3.96 16.54
N PHE A 32 6.89 5.21 16.92
CA PHE A 32 6.10 6.10 16.09
C PHE A 32 6.76 6.38 14.73
N GLU A 33 8.06 6.68 14.71
CA GLU A 33 8.82 6.87 13.47
C GLU A 33 8.80 5.62 12.59
N GLN A 34 9.00 4.44 13.20
CA GLN A 34 8.89 3.15 12.50
C GLN A 34 7.49 2.94 11.93
N GLY A 35 6.44 3.23 12.70
CA GLY A 35 5.05 3.13 12.26
C GLY A 35 4.75 4.04 11.07
N MET A 36 5.26 5.28 11.08
CA MET A 36 5.12 6.19 9.94
C MET A 36 5.80 5.65 8.68
N ALA A 37 7.02 5.09 8.82
CA ALA A 37 7.74 4.51 7.69
C ALA A 37 7.00 3.30 7.10
N LEU A 38 6.48 2.41 7.94
CA LEU A 38 5.68 1.25 7.52
C LEU A 38 4.37 1.68 6.85
N SER A 39 3.68 2.68 7.41
CA SER A 39 2.46 3.23 6.80
C SER A 39 2.73 3.83 5.42
N ALA A 40 3.84 4.54 5.25
CA ALA A 40 4.23 5.09 3.95
C ALA A 40 4.52 3.97 2.93
N ALA A 41 5.22 2.91 3.34
CA ALA A 41 5.49 1.76 2.48
C ALA A 41 4.19 1.06 2.03
N CYS A 42 3.28 0.77 2.96
CA CYS A 42 1.98 0.18 2.63
C CYS A 42 1.17 1.04 1.64
N LYS A 43 1.20 2.37 1.82
CA LYS A 43 0.54 3.30 0.90
C LYS A 43 1.14 3.24 -0.50
N GLN A 44 2.47 3.21 -0.62
CA GLN A 44 3.14 3.09 -1.91
C GLN A 44 2.81 1.78 -2.63
N ASP A 45 2.73 0.67 -1.89
CA ASP A 45 2.35 -0.63 -2.45
C ASP A 45 0.92 -0.59 -3.02
N LEU A 46 -0.02 0.02 -2.29
CA LEU A 46 -1.41 0.19 -2.74
C LEU A 46 -1.51 1.10 -3.97
N GLU A 47 -0.80 2.23 -3.97
CA GLU A 47 -0.76 3.14 -5.12
C GLU A 47 -0.20 2.45 -6.37
N ALA A 48 0.85 1.64 -6.21
CA ALA A 48 1.43 0.87 -7.31
C ALA A 48 0.45 -0.20 -7.84
N ALA A 49 -0.31 -0.85 -6.96
CA ALA A 49 -1.34 -1.81 -7.34
C ALA A 49 -2.50 -1.13 -8.08
N GLU A 50 -2.99 0.01 -7.59
CA GLU A 50 -4.03 0.80 -8.24
C GLU A 50 -3.58 1.27 -9.64
N GLY A 51 -2.36 1.79 -9.77
CA GLY A 51 -1.81 2.22 -11.05
C GLY A 51 -1.76 1.08 -12.08
N LYS A 52 -1.38 -0.13 -11.66
CA LYS A 52 -1.40 -1.33 -12.52
C LYS A 52 -2.81 -1.67 -12.96
N LEU A 53 -3.79 -1.63 -12.06
CA LEU A 53 -5.20 -1.86 -12.40
C LEU A 53 -5.73 -0.84 -13.39
N GLN A 54 -5.44 0.45 -13.20
CA GLN A 54 -5.86 1.50 -14.11
C GLN A 54 -5.30 1.31 -15.52
N VAL A 55 -4.03 0.89 -15.66
CA VAL A 55 -3.42 0.58 -16.97
C VAL A 55 -4.11 -0.62 -17.61
N LEU A 56 -4.35 -1.70 -16.86
CA LEU A 56 -5.03 -2.90 -17.38
C LEU A 56 -6.46 -2.59 -17.85
N MET A 57 -7.21 -1.78 -17.09
CA MET A 57 -8.56 -1.34 -17.46
C MET A 57 -8.55 -0.49 -18.73
N LYS A 58 -7.62 0.46 -18.86
CA LYS A 58 -7.46 1.27 -20.09
C LYS A 58 -7.10 0.42 -21.30
N GLN A 59 -6.23 -0.59 -21.13
CA GLN A 59 -5.87 -1.51 -22.21
C GLN A 59 -7.02 -2.42 -22.63
N GLN A 60 -7.85 -2.87 -21.68
CA GLN A 60 -9.04 -3.65 -22.00
C GLN A 60 -10.06 -2.80 -22.77
N ASN A 61 -10.29 -1.54 -22.34
CA ASN A 61 -11.23 -0.65 -23.00
C ASN A 61 -10.75 -0.21 -24.40
N GLY A 62 -9.46 0.11 -24.55
CA GLY A 62 -8.87 0.45 -25.86
C GLY A 62 -8.80 -0.72 -26.85
N LYS A 63 -8.78 -1.97 -26.35
CA LYS A 63 -8.93 -3.17 -27.21
C LYS A 63 -10.38 -3.41 -27.66
N MET A 64 -11.38 -2.99 -26.88
CA MET A 64 -12.78 -3.06 -27.30
C MET A 64 -13.07 -2.01 -28.38
N GLU A 65 -12.58 -0.76 -28.21
CA GLU A 65 -12.73 0.29 -29.23
C GLU A 65 -12.06 -0.06 -30.57
N ALA A 66 -10.89 -0.72 -30.56
CA ALA A 66 -10.19 -1.08 -31.79
C ALA A 66 -10.88 -2.19 -32.62
N LYS A 67 -11.83 -2.94 -32.04
CA LYS A 67 -12.46 -4.09 -32.71
C LYS A 67 -13.87 -3.79 -33.26
N ASP A 68 -14.51 -2.71 -32.82
CA ASP A 68 -15.87 -2.34 -33.24
C ASP A 68 -15.92 -1.32 -34.41
N LEU A 69 -14.76 -0.84 -34.89
CA LEU A 69 -14.67 0.15 -35.97
C LEU A 69 -14.30 -0.42 -37.36
N ASN A 70 -14.38 -1.74 -37.56
CA ASN A 70 -14.19 -2.34 -38.90
C ASN A 70 -15.41 -3.17 -39.33
N LEU A 71 -16.55 -2.50 -39.46
CA LEU A 71 -17.70 -2.98 -40.22
C LEU A 71 -17.74 -2.17 -41.53
N GLU A 72 -17.09 -2.72 -42.56
CA GLU A 72 -17.44 -2.44 -43.97
C GLU A 72 -18.82 -3.03 -44.30
#